data_AF-A0A540WEF7-F1
#
_entry.id   AF-A0A540WEF7-F1
#
_cell.length_a   1.000
_cell.length_b   1.000
_cell.length_c   1.000
_cell.angle_alpha   90.00
_cell.angle_beta   90.00
_cell.angle_gamma   90.00
#
_symmetry.space_group_name_H-M   'P 1'
#
loop_
_entity.id
_entity.type
_entity.pdbx_description
1 polymer ?
#
loop_
_entity_poly.entity_id
_entity_poly.type
_entity_poly.pdbx_seq_one_letter_code
_entity_poly.pdbx_strand_id
1 'polypeptide(L)'
;MPDSAVPDSAVPDSAVPDSAVPESTAPDAAQHLRVRQALTERLAFLNNATRQITTSLDPAATVRSLTGALVPLLADAALVHLCSWNPDPVRDRDRQQPPELSLHRAEGTRLGVGKPPVTVRPGGALERLMRGETVPGPVVLGSAEGEELRPVLTELYGARSLAALPRGTALLALPLQGRAAGKATPQRTRKASAPDPESLLGVLVLVRRPLASGKEPARFDPTDTQTAAHLATVAGLAVDTAHRYTRESEIADGLQRSMLPTHLPQPHGVRLAHRYLPGESEAQVGGDWYDAIPLPGNRVALIVGDVMGHSLTSAAIMGQLRTSAQTLAALDLPPHEVLYHLDEQAQRLGREEHLATCVFAVYDPIANRIVVANAGHMPPALIHPDGRAELLENLPAGAPIGVGGVDFTSEELDAPPGSALLLFTDGLVENPRRPISTGLERLRRRLSATHHHSPEQICQEALRILPQAERADDIALLAAAFDGIPAEDVAYWYLQPRNETPGRARRLAGHALRRWGLEELAESTELMVSELVTNAVQHAKKPVTLRLVRTSVLRCEVGDDSPALPRRRRAGLHDERGRGLELVAKCADGWGATRLGGGKVVWFEQRLPFRLKRG
;
A
#
# COMPACT_ATOMS: atom_id res chain seq x y z
N MET A 1 53.06 -69.86 1.87
CA MET A 1 54.53 -69.94 1.74
C MET A 1 55.02 -68.65 1.11
N PRO A 2 55.88 -67.84 1.75
CA PRO A 2 56.19 -67.82 3.19
C PRO A 2 55.07 -67.08 3.97
N ASP A 3 55.36 -66.27 5.00
CA ASP A 3 55.50 -66.68 6.43
C ASP A 3 55.40 -65.43 7.35
N SER A 4 54.56 -65.43 8.40
CA SER A 4 54.80 -65.82 9.81
C SER A 4 55.53 -64.79 10.71
N ALA A 5 54.84 -64.25 11.73
CA ALA A 5 55.44 -63.82 13.02
C ALA A 5 54.34 -63.60 14.10
N VAL A 6 54.63 -64.09 15.31
CA VAL A 6 53.86 -64.19 16.57
C VAL A 6 54.95 -64.00 17.69
N PRO A 7 54.72 -63.58 18.97
CA PRO A 7 53.52 -63.67 19.81
C PRO A 7 53.10 -62.42 20.62
N ASP A 8 51.99 -62.61 21.34
CA ASP A 8 51.47 -61.82 22.46
C ASP A 8 51.79 -62.52 23.80
N SER A 9 52.20 -61.78 24.85
CA SER A 9 52.04 -62.12 26.27
C SER A 9 52.73 -61.12 27.22
N ALA A 10 52.01 -60.53 28.19
CA ALA A 10 52.41 -60.43 29.61
C ALA A 10 51.36 -59.67 30.45
N VAL A 11 50.81 -60.33 31.47
CA VAL A 11 50.09 -59.72 32.61
C VAL A 11 51.07 -59.71 33.81
N PRO A 12 50.92 -58.84 34.81
CA PRO A 12 50.35 -59.35 36.06
C PRO A 12 49.40 -58.38 36.79
N ASP A 13 48.60 -58.98 37.68
CA ASP A 13 47.57 -58.37 38.52
C ASP A 13 48.05 -58.32 39.99
N SER A 14 47.70 -57.27 40.76
CA SER A 14 48.01 -57.20 42.21
C SER A 14 47.15 -56.21 43.02
N ALA A 15 46.01 -56.71 43.49
CA ALA A 15 45.45 -56.60 44.86
C ALA A 15 45.39 -55.25 45.65
N VAL A 16 44.13 -54.84 45.98
CA VAL A 16 43.59 -54.56 47.36
C VAL A 16 44.16 -53.32 48.13
N PRO A 17 43.35 -52.46 48.82
CA PRO A 17 42.14 -52.83 49.56
C PRO A 17 40.85 -52.00 49.41
N ASP A 18 39.78 -52.67 49.81
CA ASP A 18 38.49 -52.14 50.25
C ASP A 18 38.66 -51.13 51.41
N SER A 19 38.14 -49.91 51.25
CA SER A 19 38.04 -48.93 52.35
C SER A 19 36.84 -48.00 52.17
N ALA A 20 35.79 -48.27 52.95
CA ALA A 20 34.77 -47.33 53.43
C ALA A 20 34.41 -46.16 52.49
N VAL A 21 33.56 -46.42 51.50
CA VAL A 21 32.64 -45.36 51.02
C VAL A 21 31.72 -45.01 52.19
N PRO A 22 31.67 -43.76 52.67
CA PRO A 22 30.71 -43.39 53.71
C PRO A 22 29.30 -43.53 53.15
N GLU A 23 28.35 -44.02 53.97
CA GLU A 23 26.93 -43.96 53.65
C GLU A 23 26.47 -42.50 53.57
N SER A 24 26.62 -41.90 52.38
CA SER A 24 26.08 -40.57 52.05
C SER A 24 24.58 -40.65 51.87
N THR A 25 23.89 -40.83 53.00
CA THR A 25 22.57 -40.30 53.32
C THR A 25 21.57 -40.23 52.15
N ALA A 26 20.71 -41.26 52.09
CA ALA A 26 19.52 -41.33 51.22
C ALA A 26 18.67 -40.04 51.05
N PRO A 27 18.53 -39.10 52.01
CA PRO A 27 17.90 -37.80 51.75
C PRO A 27 18.47 -37.02 50.56
N ASP A 28 19.77 -37.11 50.24
CA ASP A 28 20.39 -36.21 49.25
C ASP A 28 20.02 -36.58 47.79
N ALA A 29 19.83 -37.87 47.49
CA ALA A 29 19.34 -38.31 46.19
C ALA A 29 17.87 -37.89 45.94
N ALA A 30 17.04 -37.95 46.98
CA ALA A 30 15.64 -37.47 46.91
C ALA A 30 15.56 -35.95 46.80
N GLN A 31 16.49 -35.21 47.43
CA GLN A 31 16.65 -33.77 47.29
C GLN A 31 17.02 -33.40 45.85
N HIS A 32 18.03 -34.06 45.27
CA HIS A 32 18.46 -33.85 43.88
C HIS A 32 17.35 -34.14 42.86
N LEU A 33 16.56 -35.21 43.05
CA LEU A 33 15.46 -35.54 42.15
C LEU A 33 14.36 -34.47 42.17
N ARG A 34 13.96 -33.98 43.37
CA ARG A 34 12.99 -32.88 43.51
C ARG A 34 13.49 -31.58 42.86
N VAL A 35 14.77 -31.23 43.05
CA VAL A 35 15.39 -30.04 42.43
C VAL A 35 15.39 -30.15 40.90
N ARG A 36 15.75 -31.32 40.34
CA ARG A 36 15.68 -31.57 38.88
C ARG A 36 14.26 -31.50 38.33
N GLN A 37 13.28 -32.02 39.07
CA GLN A 37 11.89 -31.98 38.64
C GLN A 37 11.34 -30.54 38.64
N ALA A 38 11.55 -29.78 39.71
CA ALA A 38 11.16 -28.37 39.80
C ALA A 38 11.82 -27.50 38.71
N LEU A 39 13.10 -27.73 38.40
CA LEU A 39 13.80 -27.09 37.27
C LEU A 39 13.14 -27.41 35.93
N THR A 40 12.76 -28.67 35.72
CA THR A 40 12.15 -29.14 34.47
C THR A 40 10.74 -28.54 34.27
N GLU A 41 9.93 -28.52 35.32
CA GLU A 41 8.60 -27.88 35.34
C GLU A 41 8.70 -26.36 35.09
N ARG A 42 9.70 -25.67 35.69
CA ARG A 42 9.91 -24.23 35.47
C ARG A 42 10.41 -23.91 34.05
N LEU A 43 11.27 -24.74 33.46
CA LEU A 43 11.70 -24.61 32.07
C LEU A 43 10.56 -24.88 31.08
N ALA A 44 9.70 -25.87 31.38
CA ALA A 44 8.50 -26.14 30.58
C ALA A 44 7.50 -24.95 30.63
N PHE A 45 7.28 -24.37 31.81
CA PHE A 45 6.49 -23.15 31.97
C PHE A 45 7.05 -21.98 31.14
N LEU A 46 8.35 -21.69 31.27
CA LEU A 46 9.01 -20.61 30.52
C LEU A 46 8.87 -20.81 29.00
N ASN A 47 9.14 -22.01 28.49
CA ASN A 47 9.02 -22.30 27.06
C ASN A 47 7.58 -22.15 26.54
N ASN A 48 6.59 -22.58 27.31
CA ASN A 48 5.18 -22.45 26.93
C ASN A 48 4.71 -20.98 26.95
N ALA A 49 5.03 -20.24 28.02
CA ALA A 49 4.71 -18.83 28.15
C ALA A 49 5.38 -18.00 27.04
N THR A 50 6.68 -18.20 26.78
CA THR A 50 7.39 -17.55 25.68
C THR A 50 6.73 -17.83 24.34
N ARG A 51 6.37 -19.09 24.04
CA ARG A 51 5.66 -19.45 22.80
C ARG A 51 4.33 -18.70 22.68
N GLN A 52 3.51 -18.66 23.72
CA GLN A 52 2.20 -17.97 23.72
C GLN A 52 2.31 -16.45 23.57
N ILE A 53 3.40 -15.85 24.04
CA ILE A 53 3.68 -14.41 23.91
C ILE A 53 4.12 -14.08 22.48
N THR A 54 4.91 -14.94 21.82
CA THR A 54 5.47 -14.68 20.47
C THR A 54 4.59 -15.13 19.30
N THR A 55 3.44 -15.77 19.54
CA THR A 55 2.56 -16.30 18.47
C THR A 55 1.69 -15.26 17.76
N SER A 56 1.71 -13.99 18.17
CA SER A 56 0.84 -12.95 17.61
C SER A 56 1.60 -11.66 17.29
N LEU A 57 1.16 -10.98 16.23
CA LEU A 57 1.57 -9.62 15.88
C LEU A 57 0.57 -8.55 16.38
N ASP A 58 -0.42 -8.93 17.20
CA ASP A 58 -1.28 -7.99 17.94
C ASP A 58 -0.66 -7.68 19.32
N PRO A 59 -0.25 -6.43 19.62
CA PRO A 59 0.26 -6.04 20.94
C PRO A 59 -0.71 -6.37 22.08
N ALA A 60 -2.02 -6.27 21.85
CA ALA A 60 -3.02 -6.62 22.86
C ALA A 60 -3.09 -8.14 23.10
N ALA A 61 -2.88 -8.99 22.08
CA ALA A 61 -2.75 -10.43 22.23
C ALA A 61 -1.50 -10.79 23.03
N THR A 62 -0.36 -10.19 22.70
CA THR A 62 0.91 -10.35 23.42
C THR A 62 0.75 -10.02 24.91
N VAL A 63 0.06 -8.91 25.24
CA VAL A 63 -0.26 -8.51 26.62
C VAL A 63 -1.27 -9.45 27.29
N ARG A 64 -2.26 -9.99 26.56
CA ARG A 64 -3.17 -11.04 27.07
C ARG A 64 -2.39 -12.31 27.45
N SER A 65 -1.53 -12.82 26.57
CA SER A 65 -0.69 -13.99 26.83
C SER A 65 0.27 -13.76 28.01
N LEU A 66 0.93 -12.61 28.07
CA LEU A 66 1.83 -12.26 29.18
C LEU A 66 1.10 -12.27 30.54
N THR A 67 -0.04 -11.59 30.64
CA THR A 67 -0.79 -11.50 31.90
C THR A 67 -1.40 -12.84 32.30
N GLY A 68 -1.91 -13.63 31.35
CA GLY A 68 -2.42 -14.99 31.59
C GLY A 68 -1.35 -16.02 31.96
N ALA A 69 -0.10 -15.85 31.51
CA ALA A 69 1.01 -16.69 31.95
C ALA A 69 1.47 -16.35 33.38
N LEU A 70 1.36 -15.08 33.78
CA LEU A 70 1.83 -14.59 35.08
C LEU A 70 0.79 -14.76 36.21
N VAL A 71 -0.51 -14.75 35.90
CA VAL A 71 -1.60 -14.86 36.89
C VAL A 71 -2.33 -16.20 36.70
N PRO A 72 -2.49 -17.04 37.75
CA PRO A 72 -2.11 -16.83 39.15
C PRO A 72 -0.69 -17.33 39.51
N LEU A 73 0.09 -17.86 38.55
CA LEU A 73 1.31 -18.65 38.82
C LEU A 73 2.45 -17.87 39.48
N LEU A 74 2.68 -16.61 39.10
CA LEU A 74 3.66 -15.73 39.73
C LEU A 74 3.02 -14.62 40.57
N ALA A 75 1.81 -14.16 40.24
CA ALA A 75 1.18 -13.02 40.91
C ALA A 75 -0.33 -13.17 41.02
N ASP A 76 -0.93 -12.57 42.05
CA ASP A 76 -2.39 -12.48 42.19
C ASP A 76 -3.01 -11.48 41.21
N ALA A 77 -2.20 -10.55 40.70
CA ALA A 77 -2.60 -9.61 39.66
C ALA A 77 -1.39 -9.13 38.83
N ALA A 78 -1.65 -8.78 37.58
CA ALA A 78 -0.68 -8.22 36.64
C ALA A 78 -1.30 -7.02 35.91
N LEU A 79 -0.56 -5.93 35.77
CA LEU A 79 -0.95 -4.74 35.03
C LEU A 79 0.12 -4.44 33.97
N VAL A 80 -0.31 -4.11 32.75
CA VAL A 80 0.60 -3.70 31.68
C VAL A 80 0.18 -2.33 31.19
N HIS A 81 1.13 -1.39 31.31
CA HIS A 81 1.04 -0.07 30.71
C HIS A 81 1.93 -0.05 29.48
N LEU A 82 1.40 0.42 28.34
CA LEU A 82 2.20 0.65 27.13
C LEU A 82 2.16 2.14 26.76
N CYS A 83 3.21 2.59 26.08
CA CYS A 83 3.27 3.92 25.52
C CYS A 83 2.26 4.08 24.38
N SER A 84 1.67 5.27 24.30
CA SER A 84 0.93 5.74 23.13
C SER A 84 1.81 5.59 21.88
N TRP A 85 1.38 4.76 20.95
CA TRP A 85 2.07 4.51 19.69
C TRP A 85 1.10 4.83 18.55
N ASN A 86 1.60 5.56 17.55
CA ASN A 86 0.89 5.89 16.33
C ASN A 86 1.66 5.24 15.16
N PRO A 87 1.03 4.36 14.37
CA PRO A 87 1.69 3.75 13.21
C PRO A 87 1.94 4.74 12.07
N ASP A 88 1.09 5.74 11.85
CA ASP A 88 1.19 6.71 10.74
C ASP A 88 2.37 7.69 10.93
N PRO A 89 3.48 7.56 10.15
CA PRO A 89 4.65 8.42 10.29
C PRO A 89 4.50 9.80 9.65
N VAL A 90 3.47 10.02 8.82
CA VAL A 90 3.18 11.31 8.19
C VAL A 90 2.48 12.23 9.20
N ARG A 91 1.66 11.66 10.09
CA ARG A 91 1.10 12.35 11.26
C ARG A 91 2.04 12.42 12.46
N ASP A 92 2.99 11.48 12.60
CA ASP A 92 4.00 11.45 13.67
C ASP A 92 5.12 12.51 13.52
N ARG A 93 4.81 13.67 12.89
CA ARG A 93 5.75 14.80 12.75
C ARG A 93 5.91 15.63 14.04
N ASP A 94 4.98 15.49 14.99
CA ASP A 94 4.93 16.25 16.25
C ASP A 94 5.46 15.49 17.48
N ARG A 95 6.55 14.71 17.33
CA ARG A 95 7.30 14.07 18.44
C ARG A 95 8.02 15.05 19.40
N GLN A 96 7.52 16.27 19.55
CA GLN A 96 7.92 17.18 20.63
C GLN A 96 7.17 16.91 21.95
N GLN A 97 6.11 16.10 21.91
CA GLN A 97 5.38 15.70 23.11
C GLN A 97 6.05 14.48 23.80
N PRO A 98 6.22 14.50 25.13
CA PRO A 98 6.71 13.33 25.88
C PRO A 98 5.73 12.15 25.79
N PRO A 99 6.21 10.89 25.77
CA PRO A 99 5.35 9.72 25.56
C PRO A 99 4.38 9.52 26.72
N GLU A 100 3.14 9.12 26.43
CA GLU A 100 2.12 8.84 27.43
C GLU A 100 1.96 7.34 27.67
N LEU A 101 2.00 6.89 28.92
CA LEU A 101 1.68 5.51 29.30
C LEU A 101 0.19 5.36 29.56
N SER A 102 -0.46 4.43 28.88
CA SER A 102 -1.85 4.05 29.15
C SER A 102 -1.94 2.61 29.66
N LEU A 103 -2.93 2.32 30.51
CA LEU A 103 -3.15 0.97 31.02
C LEU A 103 -3.83 0.11 29.93
N HIS A 104 -3.06 -0.74 29.25
CA HIS A 104 -3.58 -1.64 28.21
C HIS A 104 -4.30 -2.86 28.79
N ARG A 105 -3.85 -3.37 29.95
CA ARG A 105 -4.53 -4.50 30.62
C ARG A 105 -4.27 -4.52 32.12
N ALA A 106 -5.29 -4.91 32.89
CA ALA A 106 -5.17 -5.31 34.28
C ALA A 106 -5.89 -6.65 34.48
N GLU A 107 -5.16 -7.64 35.01
CA GLU A 107 -5.63 -8.99 35.32
C GLU A 107 -5.62 -9.18 36.84
N GLY A 108 -6.65 -9.82 37.42
CA GLY A 108 -6.74 -10.05 38.88
C GLY A 108 -6.95 -8.81 39.78
N THR A 109 -7.05 -7.60 39.23
CA THR A 109 -7.17 -6.34 39.99
C THR A 109 -7.99 -5.25 39.29
N ARG A 110 -8.47 -4.27 40.05
CA ARG A 110 -9.06 -3.01 39.54
C ARG A 110 -8.12 -1.80 39.72
N LEU A 111 -6.89 -2.00 40.19
CA LEU A 111 -5.89 -0.95 40.30
C LEU A 111 -5.64 -0.31 38.92
N GLY A 112 -5.58 1.01 38.86
CA GLY A 112 -5.33 1.76 37.60
C GLY A 112 -6.50 1.84 36.61
N VAL A 113 -7.50 0.96 36.71
CA VAL A 113 -8.65 0.94 35.79
C VAL A 113 -9.41 2.27 35.84
N GLY A 114 -9.61 2.89 34.67
CA GLY A 114 -10.29 4.19 34.53
C GLY A 114 -9.43 5.42 34.88
N LYS A 115 -8.12 5.27 35.09
CA LYS A 115 -7.20 6.43 35.16
C LYS A 115 -6.86 6.95 33.75
N PRO A 116 -6.61 8.27 33.59
CA PRO A 116 -6.09 8.82 32.34
C PRO A 116 -4.65 8.35 32.07
N PRO A 117 -4.15 8.50 30.83
CA PRO A 117 -2.74 8.29 30.51
C PRO A 117 -1.80 9.11 31.40
N VAL A 118 -0.59 8.58 31.61
CA VAL A 118 0.46 9.18 32.45
C VAL A 118 1.62 9.60 31.56
N THR A 119 1.80 10.90 31.42
CA THR A 119 2.93 11.49 30.68
C THR A 119 4.27 11.12 31.35
N VAL A 120 5.17 10.48 30.59
CA VAL A 120 6.52 10.13 31.06
C VAL A 120 7.37 11.38 31.14
N ARG A 121 7.75 11.80 32.35
CA ARG A 121 8.57 12.99 32.57
C ARG A 121 10.04 12.73 32.23
N PRO A 122 10.72 13.61 31.45
CA PRO A 122 12.17 13.54 31.23
C PRO A 122 12.94 13.57 32.56
N GLY A 123 13.87 12.64 32.75
CA GLY A 123 14.63 12.42 33.99
C GLY A 123 13.80 11.82 35.14
N GLY A 124 12.53 11.47 34.90
CA GLY A 124 11.60 10.94 35.90
C GLY A 124 12.00 9.56 36.45
N ALA A 125 11.30 9.09 37.48
CA ALA A 125 11.48 7.73 37.97
C ALA A 125 10.96 6.70 36.95
N LEU A 126 9.83 7.00 36.32
CA LEU A 126 9.21 6.15 35.31
C LEU A 126 10.08 5.99 34.06
N GLU A 127 10.68 7.08 33.56
CA GLU A 127 11.59 7.02 32.41
C GLU A 127 12.85 6.19 32.72
N ARG A 128 13.48 6.37 33.89
CA ARG A 128 14.68 5.62 34.29
C ARG A 128 14.42 4.13 34.46
N LEU A 129 13.25 3.76 34.97
CA LEU A 129 12.80 2.36 34.96
C LEU A 129 12.67 1.83 33.52
N MET A 130 11.96 2.55 32.65
CA MET A 130 11.74 2.14 31.27
C MET A 130 13.04 2.02 30.47
N ARG A 131 14.04 2.88 30.74
CA ARG A 131 15.39 2.80 30.16
C ARG A 131 16.24 1.66 30.73
N GLY A 132 15.80 1.01 31.83
CA GLY A 132 16.58 -0.02 32.52
C GLY A 132 17.77 0.52 33.30
N GLU A 133 17.84 1.85 33.50
CA GLU A 133 18.87 2.50 34.33
C GLU A 133 18.70 2.17 35.82
N THR A 134 17.46 1.87 36.23
CA THR A 134 17.11 1.32 37.53
C THR A 134 16.28 0.06 37.32
N VAL A 135 16.73 -1.07 37.85
CA VAL A 135 15.92 -2.30 37.99
C VAL A 135 15.59 -2.45 39.49
N PRO A 136 14.60 -1.69 40.00
CA PRO A 136 14.23 -1.72 41.40
C PRO A 136 13.72 -3.11 41.80
N GLY A 137 14.21 -3.60 42.94
CA GLY A 137 13.78 -4.87 43.51
C GLY A 137 12.30 -4.90 43.91
N PRO A 138 11.75 -6.09 44.22
CA PRO A 138 10.36 -6.21 44.68
C PRO A 138 10.15 -5.47 46.00
N VAL A 139 9.07 -4.69 46.06
CA VAL A 139 8.75 -3.79 47.18
C VAL A 139 7.54 -4.27 47.96
N VAL A 140 7.69 -4.37 49.28
CA VAL A 140 6.60 -4.71 50.20
C VAL A 140 6.00 -3.42 50.77
N LEU A 141 4.69 -3.22 50.61
CA LEU A 141 3.99 -2.05 51.15
C LEU A 141 4.04 -2.04 52.68
N GLY A 142 4.86 -1.12 53.21
CA GLY A 142 5.08 -0.93 54.65
C GLY A 142 6.47 -1.33 55.16
N SER A 143 7.37 -1.85 54.31
CA SER A 143 8.79 -2.02 54.67
C SER A 143 9.65 -0.86 54.16
N ALA A 144 10.86 -0.72 54.72
CA ALA A 144 11.86 0.25 54.28
C ALA A 144 12.66 -0.21 53.05
N GLU A 145 12.48 -1.46 52.63
CA GLU A 145 13.32 -2.16 51.63
C GLU A 145 13.01 -1.76 50.16
N GLY A 146 12.18 -0.73 49.95
CA GLY A 146 11.56 -0.45 48.64
C GLY A 146 11.28 1.01 48.30
N GLU A 147 12.07 1.95 48.83
CA GLU A 147 11.94 3.38 48.52
C GLU A 147 12.05 3.68 47.01
N GLU A 148 12.86 2.94 46.24
CA GLU A 148 13.15 3.22 44.82
C GLU A 148 11.97 3.01 43.86
N LEU A 149 11.09 2.03 44.13
CA LEU A 149 9.90 1.75 43.30
C LEU A 149 8.75 2.72 43.60
N ARG A 150 8.74 3.32 44.81
CA ARG A 150 7.61 4.12 45.31
C ARG A 150 7.31 5.36 44.44
N PRO A 151 8.30 6.10 43.91
CA PRO A 151 8.06 7.17 42.95
C PRO A 151 7.36 6.69 41.67
N VAL A 152 7.82 5.60 41.06
CA VAL A 152 7.23 5.01 39.83
C VAL A 152 5.76 4.65 40.05
N LEU A 153 5.47 3.92 41.12
CA LEU A 153 4.11 3.52 41.46
C LEU A 153 3.21 4.72 41.78
N THR A 154 3.77 5.77 42.38
CA THR A 154 3.05 7.00 42.69
C THR A 154 2.75 7.81 41.42
N GLU A 155 3.64 7.78 40.43
CA GLU A 155 3.45 8.40 39.12
C GLU A 155 2.36 7.65 38.32
N LEU A 156 2.37 6.31 38.30
CA LEU A 156 1.37 5.49 37.61
C LEU A 156 -0.02 5.47 38.27
N TYR A 157 -0.09 5.39 39.61
CA TYR A 157 -1.35 5.12 40.31
C TYR A 157 -1.76 6.22 41.31
N GLY A 158 -0.86 7.09 41.73
CA GLY A 158 -1.11 8.09 42.77
C GLY A 158 -1.18 7.49 44.19
N ALA A 159 -0.68 8.26 45.16
CA ALA A 159 -0.52 7.79 46.56
C ALA A 159 -1.82 7.26 47.20
N ARG A 160 -2.99 7.83 46.88
CA ARG A 160 -4.29 7.38 47.41
C ARG A 160 -4.67 5.97 46.97
N SER A 161 -4.39 5.59 45.71
CA SER A 161 -4.70 4.25 45.21
C SER A 161 -3.74 3.20 45.74
N LEU A 162 -2.48 3.55 46.01
CA LEU A 162 -1.52 2.67 46.67
C LEU A 162 -1.84 2.46 48.16
N ALA A 163 -2.28 3.51 48.85
CA ALA A 163 -2.68 3.43 50.26
C ALA A 163 -3.94 2.57 50.50
N ALA A 164 -4.71 2.28 49.46
CA ALA A 164 -5.88 1.38 49.52
C ALA A 164 -5.51 -0.11 49.37
N LEU A 165 -4.26 -0.45 49.03
CA LEU A 165 -3.79 -1.83 49.00
C LEU A 165 -3.47 -2.33 50.42
N PRO A 166 -3.69 -3.63 50.73
CA PRO A 166 -3.34 -4.20 52.03
C PRO A 166 -1.85 -4.01 52.36
N ARG A 167 -1.55 -3.68 53.63
CA ARG A 167 -0.17 -3.71 54.14
C ARG A 167 0.42 -5.11 53.96
N GLY A 168 1.70 -5.21 53.61
CA GLY A 168 2.35 -6.48 53.30
C GLY A 168 2.08 -7.01 51.88
N THR A 169 1.41 -6.26 51.01
CA THR A 169 1.35 -6.55 49.56
C THR A 169 2.72 -6.30 48.92
N ALA A 170 3.22 -7.25 48.13
CA ALA A 170 4.42 -7.10 47.33
C ALA A 170 4.09 -6.59 45.92
N LEU A 171 4.94 -5.71 45.40
CA LEU A 171 4.86 -5.12 44.08
C LEU A 171 6.21 -5.27 43.37
N LEU A 172 6.19 -5.62 42.09
CA LEU A 172 7.37 -5.67 41.23
C LEU A 172 7.04 -4.92 39.93
N ALA A 173 7.87 -3.96 39.51
CA ALA A 173 7.72 -3.31 38.21
C ALA A 173 8.92 -3.61 37.31
N LEU A 174 8.65 -3.94 36.06
CA LEU A 174 9.63 -4.37 35.07
C LEU A 174 9.40 -3.60 33.77
N PRO A 175 10.46 -3.10 33.11
CA PRO A 175 10.30 -2.40 31.84
C PRO A 175 9.97 -3.39 30.71
N LEU A 176 9.13 -2.94 29.78
CA LEU A 176 8.93 -3.58 28.48
C LEU A 176 9.75 -2.78 27.47
N GLN A 177 10.82 -3.39 26.96
CA GLN A 177 11.78 -2.75 26.06
C GLN A 177 11.75 -3.42 24.69
N GLY A 178 11.83 -2.60 23.64
CA GLY A 178 12.07 -3.08 22.28
C GLY A 178 13.54 -3.32 21.99
N ARG A 179 13.86 -3.66 20.74
CA ARG A 179 15.25 -3.68 20.27
C ARG A 179 15.79 -2.25 20.27
N ALA A 180 16.82 -1.99 21.08
CA ALA A 180 17.54 -0.73 21.03
C ALA A 180 18.08 -0.50 19.61
N ALA A 181 17.61 0.56 18.94
CA ALA A 181 18.09 0.95 17.63
C ALA A 181 19.58 1.33 17.73
N GLY A 182 20.44 0.61 17.01
CA GLY A 182 21.85 0.94 16.89
C GLY A 182 22.80 0.36 17.95
N LYS A 183 23.06 -0.95 17.91
CA LYS A 183 24.42 -1.45 18.20
C LYS A 183 25.33 -1.15 17.01
N ALA A 184 25.79 0.10 16.89
CA ALA A 184 26.97 0.41 16.09
C ALA A 184 28.21 0.22 16.98
N THR A 185 29.04 -0.77 16.61
CA THR A 185 30.47 -0.97 16.91
C THR A 185 30.98 -0.67 18.35
N PRO A 186 31.64 -1.62 19.06
CA PRO A 186 32.18 -1.40 20.41
C PRO A 186 33.48 -0.56 20.40
N GLN A 187 33.41 0.70 19.95
CA GLN A 187 34.50 1.66 20.08
C GLN A 187 34.34 2.41 21.41
N ARG A 188 35.26 2.15 22.34
CA ARG A 188 35.38 2.89 23.62
C ARG A 188 35.45 4.41 23.35
N THR A 189 34.95 5.21 24.29
CA THR A 189 35.02 6.69 24.36
C THR A 189 33.96 7.50 23.58
N ARG A 190 32.74 7.55 24.12
CA ARG A 190 31.96 8.79 24.35
C ARG A 190 30.82 8.51 25.34
N LYS A 191 30.24 9.56 25.93
CA LYS A 191 29.12 9.45 26.89
C LYS A 191 28.01 8.59 26.29
N ALA A 192 27.37 7.76 27.10
CA ALA A 192 26.17 7.03 26.68
C ALA A 192 25.12 8.03 26.20
N SER A 193 24.90 8.07 24.88
CA SER A 193 23.74 8.72 24.28
C SER A 193 22.50 8.02 24.79
N ALA A 194 21.50 8.80 25.23
CA ALA A 194 20.25 8.24 25.76
C ALA A 194 19.63 7.27 24.74
N PRO A 195 19.07 6.13 25.18
CA PRO A 195 18.36 5.21 24.30
C PRO A 195 17.32 5.95 23.45
N ASP A 196 17.23 5.57 22.18
CA ASP A 196 16.25 6.09 21.22
C ASP A 196 14.83 5.94 21.81
N PRO A 197 13.98 6.98 21.86
CA PRO A 197 12.63 6.89 22.44
C PRO A 197 11.78 5.75 21.86
N GLU A 198 12.04 5.33 20.62
CA GLU A 198 11.37 4.18 19.98
C GLU A 198 11.61 2.84 20.70
N SER A 199 12.58 2.74 21.61
CA SER A 199 12.85 1.52 22.39
C SER A 199 12.02 1.39 23.68
N LEU A 200 11.34 2.46 24.12
CA LEU A 200 10.59 2.52 25.38
C LEU A 200 9.12 2.17 25.14
N LEU A 201 8.74 0.91 25.39
CA LEU A 201 7.40 0.43 25.05
C LEU A 201 6.42 0.47 26.22
N GLY A 202 6.87 0.24 27.46
CA GLY A 202 5.94 0.09 28.57
C GLY A 202 6.53 -0.36 29.90
N VAL A 203 5.63 -0.66 30.84
CA VAL A 203 5.93 -1.19 32.17
C VAL A 203 4.92 -2.28 32.55
N LEU A 204 5.43 -3.44 32.91
CA LEU A 204 4.69 -4.51 33.60
C LEU A 204 4.76 -4.26 35.11
N VAL A 205 3.62 -4.34 35.81
CA VAL A 205 3.54 -4.28 37.28
C VAL A 205 2.84 -5.54 37.80
N LEU A 206 3.50 -6.30 38.66
CA LEU A 206 2.97 -7.48 39.33
C LEU A 206 2.62 -7.19 40.78
N VAL A 207 1.56 -7.83 41.26
CA VAL A 207 1.03 -7.68 42.63
C VAL A 207 0.87 -9.05 43.27
N ARG A 208 1.49 -9.28 44.42
CA ARG A 208 1.28 -10.47 45.26
C ARG A 208 0.75 -10.02 46.63
N ARG A 209 -0.42 -10.52 47.02
CA ARG A 209 -1.15 -10.14 48.25
C ARG A 209 -0.67 -11.01 49.42
N PRO A 210 -0.69 -10.50 50.67
CA PRO A 210 -0.35 -11.32 51.83
C PRO A 210 -1.39 -12.43 52.05
N LEU A 211 -0.94 -13.57 52.56
CA LEU A 211 -1.80 -14.69 52.92
C LEU A 211 -2.81 -14.29 54.01
N ALA A 212 -4.00 -14.91 54.00
CA ALA A 212 -5.10 -14.60 54.91
C ALA A 212 -4.78 -14.77 56.42
N SER A 213 -3.68 -15.46 56.76
CA SER A 213 -3.17 -15.58 58.12
C SER A 213 -2.51 -14.29 58.65
N GLY A 214 -2.15 -13.34 57.78
CA GLY A 214 -1.64 -12.01 58.12
C GLY A 214 -0.28 -11.95 58.83
N LYS A 215 0.37 -13.10 59.08
CA LYS A 215 1.62 -13.19 59.87
C LYS A 215 2.90 -12.89 59.08
N GLU A 216 2.89 -13.09 57.77
CA GLU A 216 4.03 -12.83 56.89
C GLU A 216 3.62 -11.97 55.70
N PRO A 217 4.45 -10.99 55.29
CA PRO A 217 4.20 -10.22 54.08
C PRO A 217 4.40 -11.09 52.84
N ALA A 218 3.68 -10.78 51.76
CA ALA A 218 4.02 -11.33 50.46
C ALA A 218 5.43 -10.90 50.05
N ARG A 219 6.13 -11.76 49.31
CA ARG A 219 7.45 -11.51 48.73
C ARG A 219 7.54 -12.16 47.36
N PHE A 220 8.29 -11.55 46.45
CA PHE A 220 8.82 -12.22 45.25
C PHE A 220 10.24 -12.65 45.59
N ASP A 221 10.60 -13.90 45.28
CA ASP A 221 11.98 -14.37 45.42
C ASP A 221 12.83 -13.99 44.18
N PRO A 222 14.16 -14.22 44.21
CA PRO A 222 15.02 -13.91 43.07
C PRO A 222 14.65 -14.67 41.78
N THR A 223 14.15 -15.90 41.89
CA THR A 223 13.76 -16.76 40.77
C THR A 223 12.44 -16.31 40.13
N ASP A 224 11.47 -15.87 40.93
CA ASP A 224 10.27 -15.20 40.46
C ASP A 224 10.61 -13.88 39.76
N THR A 225 11.49 -13.07 40.36
CA THR A 225 11.94 -11.80 39.79
C THR A 225 12.63 -12.02 38.43
N GLN A 226 13.53 -13.01 38.34
CA GLN A 226 14.21 -13.38 37.08
C GLN A 226 13.24 -13.94 36.03
N THR A 227 12.26 -14.76 36.45
CA THR A 227 11.24 -15.33 35.55
C THR A 227 10.35 -14.22 34.97
N ALA A 228 9.87 -13.31 35.82
CA ALA A 228 9.07 -12.17 35.40
C ALA A 228 9.87 -11.22 34.48
N ALA A 229 11.14 -10.96 34.78
CA ALA A 229 12.03 -10.13 33.95
C ALA A 229 12.28 -10.75 32.56
N HIS A 230 12.43 -12.08 32.48
CA HIS A 230 12.54 -12.79 31.20
C HIS A 230 11.26 -12.65 30.38
N LEU A 231 10.09 -12.91 30.96
CA LEU A 231 8.81 -12.79 30.25
C LEU A 231 8.49 -11.34 29.86
N ALA A 232 8.87 -10.35 30.67
CA ALA A 232 8.80 -8.93 30.33
C ALA A 232 9.69 -8.58 29.12
N THR A 233 10.89 -9.15 29.05
CA THR A 233 11.80 -8.96 27.90
C THR A 233 11.24 -9.59 26.63
N VAL A 234 10.72 -10.82 26.71
CA VAL A 234 10.08 -11.50 25.57
C VAL A 234 8.86 -10.72 25.09
N ALA A 235 8.00 -10.25 25.99
CA ALA A 235 6.83 -9.45 25.64
C ALA A 235 7.19 -8.08 25.07
N GLY A 236 8.23 -7.40 25.59
CA GLY A 236 8.76 -6.17 25.01
C GLY A 236 9.21 -6.38 23.56
N LEU A 237 10.01 -7.41 23.31
CA LEU A 237 10.47 -7.75 21.96
C LEU A 237 9.32 -8.13 21.00
N ALA A 238 8.28 -8.81 21.51
CA ALA A 238 7.09 -9.14 20.73
C ALA A 238 6.25 -7.89 20.40
N VAL A 239 6.07 -6.96 21.35
CA VAL A 239 5.38 -5.68 21.10
C VAL A 239 6.18 -4.79 20.13
N ASP A 240 7.52 -4.72 20.24
CA ASP A 240 8.38 -4.03 19.27
C ASP A 240 8.23 -4.61 17.85
N THR A 241 8.22 -5.94 17.75
CA THR A 241 8.06 -6.63 16.46
C THR A 241 6.69 -6.34 15.84
N ALA A 242 5.63 -6.36 16.65
CA ALA A 242 4.28 -5.97 16.22
C ALA A 242 4.22 -4.50 15.74
N HIS A 243 4.70 -3.55 16.55
CA HIS A 243 4.69 -2.13 16.20
C HIS A 243 5.52 -1.83 14.93
N ARG A 244 6.66 -2.51 14.73
CA ARG A 244 7.49 -2.38 13.52
C ARG A 244 6.74 -2.89 12.29
N TYR A 245 6.17 -4.10 12.38
CA TYR A 245 5.42 -4.73 11.30
C TYR A 245 4.24 -3.88 10.84
N THR A 246 3.41 -3.38 11.77
CA THR A 246 2.30 -2.49 11.43
C THR A 246 2.76 -1.13 10.88
N ARG A 247 3.88 -0.59 11.35
CA ARG A 247 4.44 0.66 10.80
C ARG A 247 4.98 0.47 9.38
N GLU A 248 5.65 -0.65 9.11
CA GLU A 248 6.12 -1.02 7.77
C GLU A 248 4.94 -1.22 6.81
N SER A 249 3.88 -1.88 7.28
CA SER A 249 2.58 -2.02 6.60
C SER A 249 1.95 -0.67 6.27
N GLU A 250 1.74 0.23 7.25
CA GLU A 250 1.12 1.53 6.97
C GLU A 250 1.95 2.45 6.04
N ILE A 251 3.28 2.33 6.09
CA ILE A 251 4.17 3.01 5.12
C ILE A 251 3.93 2.49 3.71
N ALA A 252 3.84 1.17 3.55
CA ALA A 252 3.58 0.53 2.27
C ALA A 252 2.19 0.91 1.71
N ASP A 253 1.14 0.75 2.51
CA ASP A 253 -0.24 1.14 2.19
C ASP A 253 -0.33 2.61 1.79
N GLY A 254 0.34 3.49 2.55
CA GLY A 254 0.39 4.93 2.27
C GLY A 254 1.10 5.24 0.95
N LEU A 255 2.21 4.56 0.65
CA LEU A 255 2.94 4.72 -0.60
C LEU A 255 2.10 4.24 -1.79
N GLN A 256 1.56 3.03 -1.73
CA GLN A 256 0.74 2.41 -2.79
C GLN A 256 -0.50 3.26 -3.10
N ARG A 257 -1.24 3.71 -2.07
CA ARG A 257 -2.39 4.63 -2.24
C ARG A 257 -1.98 5.99 -2.85
N SER A 258 -0.76 6.47 -2.61
CA SER A 258 -0.23 7.69 -3.24
C SER A 258 0.21 7.50 -4.70
N MET A 259 0.51 6.26 -5.09
CA MET A 259 0.92 5.88 -6.45
C MET A 259 -0.25 5.59 -7.39
N LEU A 260 -1.46 5.35 -6.87
CA LEU A 260 -2.67 5.13 -7.67
C LEU A 260 -3.41 6.45 -8.00
N PRO A 261 -4.25 6.50 -9.06
CA PRO A 261 -5.06 7.68 -9.36
C PRO A 261 -6.12 7.92 -8.27
N THR A 262 -6.14 9.12 -7.67
CA THR A 262 -7.21 9.50 -6.71
C THR A 262 -8.54 9.85 -7.40
N HIS A 263 -8.47 10.27 -8.67
CA HIS A 263 -9.61 10.57 -9.52
C HIS A 263 -9.33 10.15 -10.96
N LEU A 264 -10.32 9.58 -11.64
CA LEU A 264 -10.27 9.35 -13.08
C LEU A 264 -10.66 10.63 -13.85
N PRO A 265 -10.17 10.84 -15.08
CA PRO A 265 -10.66 11.88 -15.95
C PRO A 265 -12.13 11.66 -16.32
N GLN A 266 -12.78 12.71 -16.83
CA GLN A 266 -14.15 12.66 -17.36
C GLN A 266 -14.15 12.97 -18.86
N PRO A 267 -13.59 12.08 -19.71
CA PRO A 267 -13.58 12.27 -21.16
C PRO A 267 -15.00 12.22 -21.74
N HIS A 268 -15.21 12.90 -22.87
CA HIS A 268 -16.52 12.88 -23.52
C HIS A 268 -16.77 11.58 -24.29
N GLY A 269 -17.98 11.05 -24.20
CA GLY A 269 -18.37 9.78 -24.81
C GLY A 269 -17.95 8.54 -24.03
N VAL A 270 -17.37 8.70 -22.83
CA VAL A 270 -17.01 7.58 -21.94
C VAL A 270 -17.29 7.94 -20.49
N ARG A 271 -17.94 7.06 -19.75
CA ARG A 271 -18.05 7.12 -18.28
C ARG A 271 -17.10 6.09 -17.68
N LEU A 272 -16.36 6.47 -16.63
CA LEU A 272 -15.34 5.63 -16.01
C LEU A 272 -15.63 5.41 -14.52
N ALA A 273 -15.34 4.21 -14.01
CA ALA A 273 -15.23 3.94 -12.58
C ALA A 273 -14.11 2.94 -12.31
N HIS A 274 -13.47 3.06 -11.15
CA HIS A 274 -12.51 2.09 -10.64
C HIS A 274 -12.98 1.47 -9.33
N ARG A 275 -12.42 0.32 -8.96
CA ARG A 275 -12.37 -0.15 -7.56
C ARG A 275 -10.97 -0.67 -7.27
N TYR A 276 -10.50 -0.39 -6.07
CA TYR A 276 -9.29 -0.99 -5.51
C TYR A 276 -9.67 -1.63 -4.18
N LEU A 277 -9.24 -2.87 -3.96
CA LEU A 277 -9.39 -3.56 -2.69
C LEU A 277 -8.06 -4.27 -2.38
N PRO A 278 -7.38 -3.96 -1.27
CA PRO A 278 -6.23 -4.75 -0.85
C PRO A 278 -6.67 -6.15 -0.37
N GLY A 279 -5.77 -7.12 -0.48
CA GLY A 279 -5.91 -8.48 0.04
C GLY A 279 -5.85 -8.54 1.57
N GLU A 280 -6.09 -9.73 2.14
CA GLU A 280 -6.13 -9.91 3.61
C GLU A 280 -4.72 -10.00 4.28
N SER A 281 -3.63 -10.03 3.51
CA SER A 281 -2.26 -10.07 4.04
C SER A 281 -1.76 -8.69 4.47
N GLU A 282 -1.95 -8.34 5.76
CA GLU A 282 -1.62 -7.03 6.37
C GLU A 282 -0.17 -6.50 6.24
N ALA A 283 0.75 -7.14 5.51
CA ALA A 283 2.09 -6.59 5.20
C ALA A 283 2.58 -6.90 3.78
N GLN A 284 1.66 -7.12 2.85
CA GLN A 284 1.95 -7.30 1.43
C GLN A 284 1.52 -6.03 0.67
N VAL A 285 2.41 -5.53 -0.19
CA VAL A 285 2.19 -4.30 -0.95
C VAL A 285 1.79 -4.69 -2.36
N GLY A 286 0.62 -4.29 -2.82
CA GLY A 286 0.09 -4.69 -4.13
C GLY A 286 0.96 -4.23 -5.30
N GLY A 287 1.19 -5.13 -6.25
CA GLY A 287 1.72 -4.82 -7.58
C GLY A 287 0.68 -4.20 -8.51
N ASP A 288 -0.59 -4.49 -8.26
CA ASP A 288 -1.78 -4.01 -8.97
C ASP A 288 -1.84 -2.49 -9.19
N TRP A 289 -2.04 -2.08 -10.45
CA TRP A 289 -2.39 -0.69 -10.81
C TRP A 289 -3.44 -0.58 -11.90
N TYR A 290 -4.05 0.60 -11.97
CA TYR A 290 -4.91 1.01 -13.07
C TYR A 290 -4.65 2.48 -13.42
N ASP A 291 -4.98 2.87 -14.65
CA ASP A 291 -5.01 4.28 -15.05
C ASP A 291 -5.98 4.54 -16.21
N ALA A 292 -6.39 5.81 -16.35
CA ALA A 292 -7.11 6.28 -17.52
C ALA A 292 -6.58 7.64 -17.96
N ILE A 293 -6.09 7.71 -19.20
CA ILE A 293 -5.33 8.86 -19.73
C ILE A 293 -6.07 9.45 -20.93
N PRO A 294 -6.48 10.74 -20.90
CA PRO A 294 -7.08 11.40 -22.06
C PRO A 294 -6.08 11.57 -23.20
N LEU A 295 -6.50 11.22 -24.41
CA LEU A 295 -5.71 11.28 -25.64
C LEU A 295 -6.30 12.29 -26.64
N PRO A 296 -5.52 12.74 -27.65
CA PRO A 296 -6.01 13.65 -28.69
C PRO A 296 -7.25 13.09 -29.40
N GLY A 297 -8.28 13.92 -29.59
CA GLY A 297 -9.54 13.51 -30.23
C GLY A 297 -10.62 12.94 -29.33
N ASN A 298 -10.62 13.25 -28.03
CA ASN A 298 -11.51 12.66 -27.01
C ASN A 298 -11.32 11.14 -26.82
N ARG A 299 -10.27 10.55 -27.41
CA ARG A 299 -9.84 9.19 -27.11
C ARG A 299 -9.42 9.06 -25.65
N VAL A 300 -9.48 7.85 -25.11
CA VAL A 300 -8.98 7.53 -23.77
C VAL A 300 -8.18 6.23 -23.80
N ALA A 301 -6.97 6.26 -23.25
CA ALA A 301 -6.25 5.04 -22.89
C ALA A 301 -6.74 4.53 -21.54
N LEU A 302 -6.96 3.23 -21.44
CA LEU A 302 -7.38 2.48 -20.27
C LEU A 302 -6.30 1.43 -20.00
N ILE A 303 -5.83 1.39 -18.76
CA ILE A 303 -4.69 0.55 -18.35
C ILE A 303 -5.08 -0.19 -17.07
N VAL A 304 -4.80 -1.49 -17.04
CA VAL A 304 -4.69 -2.28 -15.80
C VAL A 304 -3.47 -3.18 -15.94
N GLY A 305 -2.73 -3.35 -14.85
CA GLY A 305 -1.62 -4.29 -14.78
C GLY A 305 -1.30 -4.69 -13.35
N ASP A 306 -0.43 -5.67 -13.21
CA ASP A 306 0.10 -6.16 -11.94
C ASP A 306 1.62 -6.37 -12.04
N VAL A 307 2.35 -6.16 -10.95
CA VAL A 307 3.79 -6.43 -10.82
C VAL A 307 3.99 -7.62 -9.91
N MET A 308 4.61 -8.67 -10.42
CA MET A 308 4.74 -9.95 -9.73
C MET A 308 5.34 -9.83 -8.32
N GLY A 309 4.57 -10.30 -7.34
CA GLY A 309 4.97 -10.39 -5.93
C GLY A 309 4.73 -9.10 -5.16
N HIS A 310 4.49 -9.23 -3.84
CA HIS A 310 3.80 -8.19 -3.08
C HIS A 310 4.72 -7.44 -2.12
N SER A 311 5.64 -6.65 -2.67
CA SER A 311 6.72 -6.01 -1.91
C SER A 311 6.78 -4.49 -2.15
N LEU A 312 7.45 -3.77 -1.25
CA LEU A 312 7.73 -2.34 -1.43
C LEU A 312 8.51 -2.07 -2.73
N THR A 313 9.34 -3.02 -3.18
CA THR A 313 10.03 -2.98 -4.47
C THR A 313 9.05 -3.09 -5.64
N SER A 314 8.07 -3.99 -5.54
CA SER A 314 7.02 -4.19 -6.55
C SER A 314 6.17 -2.93 -6.72
N ALA A 315 5.76 -2.31 -5.62
CA ALA A 315 5.06 -1.02 -5.65
C ALA A 315 5.92 0.10 -6.27
N ALA A 316 7.22 0.13 -6.00
CA ALA A 316 8.13 1.10 -6.62
C ALA A 316 8.28 0.89 -8.14
N ILE A 317 8.32 -0.37 -8.61
CA ILE A 317 8.32 -0.72 -10.03
C ILE A 317 6.99 -0.37 -10.69
N MET A 318 5.86 -0.69 -10.04
CA MET A 318 4.51 -0.31 -10.47
C MET A 318 4.41 1.22 -10.69
N GLY A 319 4.86 2.02 -9.72
CA GLY A 319 4.84 3.47 -9.83
C GLY A 319 5.69 4.01 -11.00
N GLN A 320 6.80 3.34 -11.30
CA GLN A 320 7.65 3.66 -12.46
C GLN A 320 6.97 3.26 -13.78
N LEU A 321 6.49 2.02 -13.91
CA LEU A 321 5.77 1.53 -15.09
C LEU A 321 4.53 2.37 -15.39
N ARG A 322 3.74 2.73 -14.37
CA ARG A 322 2.58 3.63 -14.50
C ARG A 322 2.99 5.00 -15.04
N THR A 323 4.03 5.63 -14.47
CA THR A 323 4.53 6.95 -14.91
C THR A 323 5.06 6.91 -16.34
N SER A 324 5.73 5.82 -16.71
CA SER A 324 6.19 5.58 -18.07
C SER A 324 5.03 5.37 -19.05
N ALA A 325 4.02 4.58 -18.67
CA ALA A 325 2.84 4.35 -19.49
C ALA A 325 2.07 5.66 -19.75
N GLN A 326 1.93 6.53 -18.75
CA GLN A 326 1.40 7.89 -18.92
C GLN A 326 2.21 8.71 -19.92
N THR A 327 3.54 8.66 -19.82
CA THR A 327 4.45 9.41 -20.69
C THR A 327 4.39 8.91 -22.14
N LEU A 328 4.34 7.60 -22.34
CA LEU A 328 4.23 6.95 -23.66
C LEU A 328 2.85 7.18 -24.29
N ALA A 329 1.77 7.08 -23.49
CA ALA A 329 0.40 7.40 -23.93
C ALA A 329 0.28 8.87 -24.36
N ALA A 330 0.94 9.80 -23.66
CA ALA A 330 0.96 11.22 -24.02
C ALA A 330 1.66 11.54 -25.36
N LEU A 331 2.42 10.59 -25.93
CA LEU A 331 3.00 10.66 -27.28
C LEU A 331 2.07 10.07 -28.37
N ASP A 332 0.90 9.55 -27.99
CA ASP A 332 -0.10 8.93 -28.86
C ASP A 332 0.45 7.73 -29.65
N LEU A 333 1.27 6.91 -28.98
CA LEU A 333 1.77 5.65 -29.54
C LEU A 333 0.66 4.57 -29.54
N PRO A 334 0.66 3.64 -30.52
CA PRO A 334 -0.28 2.52 -30.53
C PRO A 334 0.00 1.56 -29.35
N PRO A 335 -1.02 0.81 -28.86
CA PRO A 335 -0.90 0.00 -27.64
C PRO A 335 0.30 -0.97 -27.61
N HIS A 336 0.63 -1.63 -28.72
CA HIS A 336 1.78 -2.54 -28.78
C HIS A 336 3.13 -1.83 -28.65
N GLU A 337 3.31 -0.62 -29.21
CA GLU A 337 4.54 0.17 -29.03
C GLU A 337 4.68 0.66 -27.58
N VAL A 338 3.55 0.97 -26.91
CA VAL A 338 3.58 1.30 -25.48
C VAL A 338 4.05 0.10 -24.65
N LEU A 339 3.49 -1.09 -24.88
CA LEU A 339 3.91 -2.31 -24.16
C LEU A 339 5.37 -2.68 -24.46
N TYR A 340 5.81 -2.55 -25.71
CA TYR A 340 7.21 -2.76 -26.11
C TYR A 340 8.17 -1.84 -25.34
N HIS A 341 7.87 -0.54 -25.25
CA HIS A 341 8.70 0.39 -24.51
C HIS A 341 8.61 0.24 -22.99
N LEU A 342 7.52 -0.30 -22.44
CA LEU A 342 7.45 -0.69 -21.04
C LEU A 342 8.32 -1.92 -20.75
N ASP A 343 8.34 -2.92 -21.65
CA ASP A 343 9.21 -4.09 -21.55
C ASP A 343 10.70 -3.72 -21.62
N GLU A 344 11.10 -2.88 -22.59
CA GLU A 344 12.45 -2.31 -22.68
C GLU A 344 12.87 -1.56 -21.40
N GLN A 345 11.93 -0.94 -20.68
CA GLN A 345 12.21 -0.22 -19.45
C GLN A 345 12.27 -1.17 -18.24
N ALA A 346 11.36 -2.12 -18.12
CA ALA A 346 11.38 -3.12 -17.05
C ALA A 346 12.72 -3.89 -17.00
N GLN A 347 13.23 -4.31 -18.17
CA GLN A 347 14.55 -4.94 -18.32
C GLN A 347 15.73 -4.07 -17.79
N ARG A 348 15.56 -2.74 -17.72
CA ARG A 348 16.57 -1.79 -17.21
C ARG A 348 16.39 -1.47 -15.72
N LEU A 349 15.20 -1.71 -15.17
CA LEU A 349 14.83 -1.38 -13.80
C LEU A 349 15.13 -2.51 -12.81
N GLY A 350 15.05 -3.77 -13.24
CA GLY A 350 15.28 -4.94 -12.40
C GLY A 350 16.32 -5.91 -12.97
N ARG A 351 17.11 -6.55 -12.09
CA ARG A 351 17.88 -7.75 -12.44
C ARG A 351 16.94 -8.95 -12.36
N GLU A 352 16.55 -9.50 -13.50
CA GLU A 352 16.02 -10.87 -13.72
C GLU A 352 14.77 -11.36 -12.93
N GLU A 353 14.31 -10.67 -11.88
CA GLU A 353 13.32 -11.21 -10.92
C GLU A 353 11.96 -10.49 -10.87
N HIS A 354 11.74 -9.42 -11.65
CA HIS A 354 10.52 -8.61 -11.57
C HIS A 354 9.80 -8.51 -12.92
N LEU A 355 8.83 -9.39 -13.12
CA LEU A 355 7.92 -9.38 -14.26
C LEU A 355 6.65 -8.59 -13.91
N ALA A 356 6.02 -8.00 -14.92
CA ALA A 356 4.72 -7.35 -14.78
C ALA A 356 3.76 -7.80 -15.88
N THR A 357 2.47 -7.89 -15.58
CA THR A 357 1.43 -8.11 -16.59
C THR A 357 0.68 -6.81 -16.84
N CYS A 358 0.20 -6.58 -18.07
CA CYS A 358 -0.50 -5.33 -18.42
C CYS A 358 -1.46 -5.51 -19.60
N VAL A 359 -2.66 -4.93 -19.53
CA VAL A 359 -3.48 -4.61 -20.69
C VAL A 359 -3.44 -3.10 -20.93
N PHE A 360 -3.18 -2.72 -22.18
CA PHE A 360 -3.30 -1.33 -22.64
C PHE A 360 -4.36 -1.27 -23.74
N ALA A 361 -5.43 -0.50 -23.52
CA ALA A 361 -6.51 -0.34 -24.49
C ALA A 361 -6.80 1.14 -24.78
N VAL A 362 -7.07 1.50 -26.03
CA VAL A 362 -7.42 2.86 -26.45
C VAL A 362 -8.80 2.84 -27.09
N TYR A 363 -9.75 3.55 -26.49
CA TYR A 363 -11.09 3.73 -27.05
C TYR A 363 -11.20 5.07 -27.79
N ASP A 364 -11.78 5.04 -28.99
CA ASP A 364 -12.17 6.21 -29.78
C ASP A 364 -13.70 6.36 -29.80
N PRO A 365 -14.26 7.40 -29.14
CA PRO A 365 -15.70 7.61 -29.08
C PRO A 365 -16.31 8.13 -30.39
N ILE A 366 -15.50 8.58 -31.36
CA ILE A 366 -15.97 9.06 -32.66
C ILE A 366 -16.01 7.90 -33.66
N ALA A 367 -14.98 7.07 -33.67
CA ALA A 367 -14.96 5.83 -34.47
C ALA A 367 -15.83 4.72 -33.85
N ASN A 368 -16.09 4.80 -32.54
CA ASN A 368 -16.73 3.77 -31.72
C ASN A 368 -15.97 2.44 -31.77
N ARG A 369 -14.66 2.51 -31.56
CA ARG A 369 -13.73 1.37 -31.63
C ARG A 369 -12.75 1.37 -30.50
N ILE A 370 -12.28 0.18 -30.15
CA ILE A 370 -11.21 -0.03 -29.18
C ILE A 370 -10.04 -0.75 -29.84
N VAL A 371 -8.83 -0.23 -29.62
CA VAL A 371 -7.57 -0.91 -30.00
C VAL A 371 -6.92 -1.39 -28.72
N VAL A 372 -6.63 -2.68 -28.59
CA VAL A 372 -6.14 -3.29 -27.35
C VAL A 372 -4.92 -4.16 -27.61
N ALA A 373 -3.96 -4.11 -26.69
CA ALA A 373 -2.82 -5.02 -26.62
C ALA A 373 -2.70 -5.60 -25.20
N ASN A 374 -2.22 -6.83 -25.10
CA ASN A 374 -2.05 -7.55 -23.84
C ASN A 374 -0.58 -8.00 -23.69
N ALA A 375 -0.06 -7.93 -22.47
CA ALA A 375 1.24 -8.41 -22.03
C ALA A 375 1.07 -9.31 -20.80
N GLY A 376 0.74 -10.59 -21.02
CA GLY A 376 0.60 -11.64 -20.02
C GLY A 376 -0.60 -11.54 -19.06
N HIS A 377 -1.49 -10.56 -19.23
CA HIS A 377 -2.56 -10.24 -18.28
C HIS A 377 -3.88 -10.96 -18.59
N MET A 378 -4.83 -10.89 -17.65
CA MET A 378 -6.17 -11.45 -17.82
C MET A 378 -6.94 -10.83 -19.00
N PRO A 379 -7.73 -11.62 -19.75
CA PRO A 379 -8.49 -11.14 -20.90
C PRO A 379 -9.59 -10.16 -20.44
N PRO A 380 -9.65 -8.94 -21.01
CA PRO A 380 -10.71 -7.98 -20.69
C PRO A 380 -12.11 -8.54 -20.95
N ALA A 381 -13.09 -8.07 -20.18
CA ALA A 381 -14.50 -8.37 -20.44
C ALA A 381 -15.15 -7.22 -21.23
N LEU A 382 -15.51 -7.49 -22.49
CA LEU A 382 -16.31 -6.59 -23.33
C LEU A 382 -17.80 -6.95 -23.15
N ILE A 383 -18.60 -5.97 -22.74
CA ILE A 383 -20.05 -6.04 -22.60
C ILE A 383 -20.65 -5.34 -23.80
N HIS A 384 -21.37 -6.09 -24.62
CA HIS A 384 -22.02 -5.61 -25.85
C HIS A 384 -23.35 -4.91 -25.53
N PRO A 385 -23.90 -4.07 -26.44
CA PRO A 385 -25.14 -3.34 -26.18
C PRO A 385 -26.39 -4.21 -26.03
N ASP A 386 -26.32 -5.48 -26.44
CA ASP A 386 -27.34 -6.52 -26.21
C ASP A 386 -27.30 -7.10 -24.78
N GLY A 387 -26.33 -6.67 -23.97
CA GLY A 387 -26.07 -7.17 -22.61
C GLY A 387 -25.17 -8.41 -22.55
N ARG A 388 -24.71 -8.95 -23.68
CA ARG A 388 -23.81 -10.10 -23.72
C ARG A 388 -22.41 -9.71 -23.23
N ALA A 389 -21.89 -10.39 -22.21
CA ALA A 389 -20.48 -10.26 -21.84
C ALA A 389 -19.62 -11.32 -22.54
N GLU A 390 -18.51 -10.86 -23.10
CA GLU A 390 -17.50 -11.62 -23.84
C GLU A 390 -16.14 -11.38 -23.19
N LEU A 391 -15.40 -12.44 -22.89
CA LEU A 391 -14.00 -12.34 -22.50
C LEU A 391 -13.16 -12.36 -23.77
N LEU A 392 -12.24 -11.40 -23.90
CA LEU A 392 -11.40 -11.25 -25.09
C LEU A 392 -10.22 -12.25 -25.07
N GLU A 393 -10.53 -13.54 -24.95
CA GLU A 393 -9.56 -14.66 -24.84
C GLU A 393 -8.72 -14.87 -26.11
N ASN A 394 -9.21 -14.40 -27.25
CA ASN A 394 -8.52 -14.48 -28.54
C ASN A 394 -7.43 -13.39 -28.73
N LEU A 395 -7.28 -12.44 -27.80
CA LEU A 395 -6.21 -11.46 -27.88
C LEU A 395 -4.85 -12.16 -27.77
N PRO A 396 -3.87 -11.87 -28.65
CA PRO A 396 -2.52 -12.36 -28.48
C PRO A 396 -1.97 -11.84 -27.15
N ALA A 397 -1.80 -12.74 -26.17
CA ALA A 397 -1.45 -12.36 -24.81
C ALA A 397 -0.03 -11.79 -24.67
N GLY A 398 0.85 -11.96 -25.68
CA GLY A 398 2.26 -11.59 -25.58
C GLY A 398 2.99 -12.36 -24.48
N ALA A 399 4.11 -11.81 -24.01
CA ALA A 399 4.76 -12.21 -22.77
C ALA A 399 4.51 -11.17 -21.66
N PRO A 400 4.66 -11.51 -20.38
CA PRO A 400 4.77 -10.50 -19.33
C PRO A 400 5.90 -9.49 -19.63
N ILE A 401 5.65 -8.23 -19.30
CA ILE A 401 6.62 -7.14 -19.33
C ILE A 401 7.82 -7.52 -18.46
N GLY A 402 9.03 -7.39 -19.00
CA GLY A 402 10.30 -7.75 -18.36
C GLY A 402 10.89 -9.07 -18.85
N VAL A 403 10.13 -9.91 -19.58
CA VAL A 403 10.66 -11.15 -20.18
C VAL A 403 11.57 -10.86 -21.38
N GLY A 404 11.20 -9.86 -22.19
CA GLY A 404 11.92 -9.52 -23.42
C GLY A 404 11.79 -10.52 -24.57
N GLY A 405 12.18 -10.07 -25.77
CA GLY A 405 12.32 -10.92 -26.96
C GLY A 405 11.00 -11.41 -27.59
N VAL A 406 9.86 -10.85 -27.19
CA VAL A 406 8.53 -11.16 -27.74
C VAL A 406 7.86 -9.88 -28.21
N ASP A 407 7.38 -9.88 -29.46
CA ASP A 407 6.64 -8.75 -30.01
C ASP A 407 5.21 -8.69 -29.46
N PHE A 408 4.77 -7.49 -29.08
CA PHE A 408 3.38 -7.22 -28.76
C PHE A 408 2.59 -6.91 -30.03
N THR A 409 1.30 -7.25 -30.04
CA THR A 409 0.38 -6.96 -31.15
C THR A 409 -0.85 -6.23 -30.63
N SER A 410 -1.54 -5.51 -31.51
CA SER A 410 -2.77 -4.79 -31.19
C SER A 410 -3.91 -5.27 -32.05
N GLU A 411 -5.04 -5.59 -31.41
CA GLU A 411 -6.29 -5.96 -32.07
C GLU A 411 -7.27 -4.77 -32.03
N GLU A 412 -8.01 -4.57 -33.12
CA GLU A 412 -9.03 -3.53 -33.25
C GLU A 412 -10.43 -4.15 -33.24
N LEU A 413 -11.28 -3.70 -32.32
CA LEU A 413 -12.61 -4.25 -32.08
C LEU A 413 -13.66 -3.13 -32.15
N ASP A 414 -14.83 -3.42 -32.73
CA ASP A 414 -15.96 -2.50 -32.70
C ASP A 414 -16.54 -2.43 -31.27
N ALA A 415 -16.74 -1.21 -30.78
CA ALA A 415 -17.24 -0.89 -29.44
C ALA A 415 -18.33 0.19 -29.54
N PRO A 416 -19.50 -0.15 -30.11
CA PRO A 416 -20.59 0.81 -30.37
C PRO A 416 -21.17 1.43 -29.09
N PRO A 417 -21.85 2.59 -29.18
CA PRO A 417 -22.54 3.22 -28.05
C PRO A 417 -23.45 2.24 -27.30
N GLY A 418 -23.37 2.26 -25.97
CA GLY A 418 -24.05 1.31 -25.08
C GLY A 418 -23.18 0.11 -24.67
N SER A 419 -22.03 -0.11 -25.33
CA SER A 419 -21.05 -1.13 -24.90
C SER A 419 -20.31 -0.68 -23.64
N ALA A 420 -19.64 -1.61 -22.96
CA ALA A 420 -18.72 -1.29 -21.87
C ALA A 420 -17.54 -2.27 -21.81
N LEU A 421 -16.39 -1.84 -21.31
CA LEU A 421 -15.22 -2.66 -21.03
C LEU A 421 -14.98 -2.75 -19.52
N LEU A 422 -14.63 -3.93 -19.03
CA LEU A 422 -14.04 -4.13 -17.71
C LEU A 422 -12.64 -4.72 -17.85
N LEU A 423 -11.66 -4.00 -17.33
CA LEU A 423 -10.30 -4.47 -17.06
C LEU A 423 -10.20 -4.83 -15.57
N PHE A 424 -9.51 -5.92 -15.26
CA PHE A 424 -9.43 -6.47 -13.90
C PHE A 424 -8.18 -7.33 -13.72
N THR A 425 -7.61 -7.31 -12.52
CA THR A 425 -6.47 -8.14 -12.12
C THR A 425 -6.93 -9.55 -11.67
N ASP A 426 -5.99 -10.49 -11.59
CA ASP A 426 -6.27 -11.90 -11.33
C ASP A 426 -6.86 -12.14 -9.93
N GLY A 427 -6.53 -11.34 -8.91
CA GLY A 427 -7.13 -11.40 -7.57
C GLY A 427 -8.67 -11.31 -7.54
N LEU A 428 -9.33 -10.83 -8.62
CA LEU A 428 -10.79 -10.91 -8.77
C LEU A 428 -11.30 -12.35 -9.00
N VAL A 429 -10.54 -13.16 -9.74
CA VAL A 429 -10.94 -14.45 -10.32
C VAL A 429 -10.14 -15.65 -9.79
N GLU A 430 -8.95 -15.40 -9.25
CA GLU A 430 -8.07 -16.39 -8.64
C GLU A 430 -8.59 -16.82 -7.26
N ASN A 431 -8.42 -18.10 -6.95
CA ASN A 431 -8.77 -18.67 -5.67
C ASN A 431 -7.95 -19.96 -5.45
N PRO A 432 -7.25 -20.16 -4.33
CA PRO A 432 -6.45 -21.36 -4.09
C PRO A 432 -7.20 -22.70 -4.18
N ARG A 433 -8.54 -22.68 -4.19
CA ARG A 433 -9.42 -23.87 -4.26
C ARG A 433 -10.13 -24.03 -5.62
N ARG A 434 -9.93 -23.13 -6.60
CA ARG A 434 -10.66 -23.15 -7.88
C ARG A 434 -9.76 -22.66 -9.04
N PRO A 435 -9.81 -23.27 -10.23
CA PRO A 435 -9.04 -22.79 -11.38
C PRO A 435 -9.59 -21.43 -11.87
N ILE A 436 -8.70 -20.56 -12.34
CA ILE A 436 -8.98 -19.20 -12.82
C ILE A 436 -10.12 -19.16 -13.86
N SER A 437 -10.18 -20.15 -14.76
CA SER A 437 -11.25 -20.31 -15.76
C SER A 437 -12.66 -20.38 -15.15
N THR A 438 -12.79 -20.91 -13.93
CA THR A 438 -14.07 -20.93 -13.20
C THR A 438 -14.43 -19.55 -12.62
N GLY A 439 -13.44 -18.75 -12.24
CA GLY A 439 -13.61 -17.35 -11.85
C GLY A 439 -14.05 -16.49 -13.04
N LEU A 440 -13.33 -16.62 -14.17
CA LEU A 440 -13.65 -15.97 -15.44
C LEU A 440 -15.09 -16.28 -15.93
N GLU A 441 -15.49 -17.55 -15.96
CA GLU A 441 -16.85 -17.94 -16.36
C GLU A 441 -17.93 -17.51 -15.34
N ARG A 442 -17.58 -17.28 -14.07
CA ARG A 442 -18.50 -16.62 -13.12
C ARG A 442 -18.64 -15.13 -13.41
N LEU A 443 -17.53 -14.44 -13.68
CA LEU A 443 -17.52 -13.02 -14.05
C LEU A 443 -18.36 -12.79 -15.32
N ARG A 444 -18.09 -13.54 -16.39
CA ARG A 444 -18.82 -13.43 -17.67
C ARG A 444 -20.33 -13.60 -17.50
N ARG A 445 -20.78 -14.63 -16.77
CA ARG A 445 -22.20 -14.85 -16.47
C ARG A 445 -22.80 -13.75 -15.61
N ARG A 446 -22.04 -13.22 -14.65
CA ARG A 446 -22.51 -12.16 -13.74
C ARG A 446 -22.71 -10.83 -14.46
N LEU A 447 -21.75 -10.45 -15.31
CA LEU A 447 -21.85 -9.27 -16.16
C LEU A 447 -23.03 -9.40 -17.15
N SER A 448 -23.19 -10.59 -17.78
CA SER A 448 -24.30 -10.85 -18.72
C SER A 448 -25.70 -10.80 -18.07
N ALA A 449 -25.80 -10.94 -16.75
CA ALA A 449 -27.06 -10.84 -16.01
C ALA A 449 -27.39 -9.40 -15.56
N THR A 450 -26.54 -8.43 -15.88
CA THR A 450 -26.65 -7.04 -15.40
C THR A 450 -27.28 -6.16 -16.48
N HIS A 451 -28.51 -5.72 -16.27
CA HIS A 451 -29.17 -4.77 -17.17
C HIS A 451 -28.81 -3.32 -16.80
N HIS A 452 -28.46 -2.53 -17.83
CA HIS A 452 -27.94 -1.16 -17.78
C HIS A 452 -26.49 -1.04 -17.26
N HIS A 453 -25.66 -0.35 -18.06
CA HIS A 453 -24.20 -0.32 -17.89
C HIS A 453 -23.74 1.02 -17.28
N SER A 454 -23.93 1.18 -15.96
CA SER A 454 -23.11 2.11 -15.19
C SER A 454 -21.76 1.43 -14.88
N PRO A 455 -20.62 2.12 -15.05
CA PRO A 455 -19.31 1.60 -14.67
C PRO A 455 -19.24 1.16 -13.19
N GLU A 456 -19.92 1.90 -12.30
CA GLU A 456 -20.00 1.57 -10.88
C GLU A 456 -20.78 0.28 -10.63
N GLN A 457 -21.87 0.06 -11.37
CA GLN A 457 -22.64 -1.19 -11.35
C GLN A 457 -21.80 -2.36 -11.88
N ILE A 458 -21.07 -2.17 -12.98
CA ILE A 458 -20.15 -3.18 -13.53
C ILE A 458 -19.11 -3.61 -12.49
N CYS A 459 -18.39 -2.66 -11.87
CA CYS A 459 -17.46 -2.98 -10.79
C CYS A 459 -18.15 -3.66 -9.60
N GLN A 460 -19.35 -3.20 -9.22
CA GLN A 460 -20.08 -3.77 -8.08
C GLN A 460 -20.57 -5.20 -8.33
N GLU A 461 -20.96 -5.55 -9.57
CA GLU A 461 -21.36 -6.91 -9.92
C GLU A 461 -20.16 -7.83 -10.11
N ALA A 462 -19.04 -7.34 -10.67
CA ALA A 462 -17.77 -8.06 -10.72
C ALA A 462 -17.31 -8.49 -9.31
N LEU A 463 -17.28 -7.56 -8.35
CA LEU A 463 -16.87 -7.83 -6.97
C LEU A 463 -17.77 -8.81 -6.20
N ARG A 464 -18.94 -9.18 -6.73
CA ARG A 464 -19.84 -10.18 -6.10
C ARG A 464 -19.51 -11.62 -6.47
N ILE A 465 -18.56 -11.88 -7.36
CA ILE A 465 -18.13 -13.26 -7.67
C ILE A 465 -17.23 -13.85 -6.58
N LEU A 466 -16.57 -12.98 -5.78
CA LEU A 466 -15.61 -13.34 -4.75
C LEU A 466 -16.05 -12.76 -3.37
N PRO A 467 -16.54 -13.59 -2.44
CA PRO A 467 -16.82 -13.19 -1.06
C PRO A 467 -15.58 -12.62 -0.37
N GLN A 468 -15.76 -11.71 0.59
CA GLN A 468 -14.63 -11.05 1.26
C GLN A 468 -13.62 -12.04 1.86
N ALA A 469 -14.10 -13.06 2.60
CA ALA A 469 -13.28 -14.10 3.21
C ALA A 469 -12.70 -15.15 2.23
N GLU A 470 -12.80 -14.92 0.91
CA GLU A 470 -12.12 -15.72 -0.13
C GLU A 470 -11.03 -14.91 -0.87
N ARG A 471 -10.72 -13.67 -0.45
CA ARG A 471 -9.72 -12.79 -1.09
C ARG A 471 -8.32 -13.09 -0.59
N ALA A 472 -7.46 -13.58 -1.48
CA ALA A 472 -6.05 -13.83 -1.19
C ALA A 472 -5.13 -12.68 -1.64
N ASP A 473 -5.51 -11.98 -2.72
CA ASP A 473 -4.70 -10.96 -3.40
C ASP A 473 -5.44 -9.63 -3.50
N ASP A 474 -4.72 -8.58 -3.93
CA ASP A 474 -5.25 -7.27 -4.28
C ASP A 474 -6.17 -7.35 -5.50
N ILE A 475 -7.06 -6.37 -5.64
CA ILE A 475 -8.03 -6.32 -6.74
C ILE A 475 -8.14 -4.89 -7.27
N ALA A 476 -7.51 -4.63 -8.42
CA ALA A 476 -7.75 -3.46 -9.25
C ALA A 476 -8.79 -3.76 -10.35
N LEU A 477 -9.85 -2.93 -10.38
CA LEU A 477 -10.87 -2.92 -11.44
C LEU A 477 -10.91 -1.55 -12.11
N LEU A 478 -10.99 -1.53 -13.44
CA LEU A 478 -11.29 -0.33 -14.24
C LEU A 478 -12.41 -0.64 -15.24
N ALA A 479 -13.58 -0.04 -15.02
CA ALA A 479 -14.74 -0.14 -15.89
C ALA A 479 -14.92 1.15 -16.72
N ALA A 480 -15.17 0.99 -18.01
CA ALA A 480 -15.48 2.08 -18.94
C ALA A 480 -16.78 1.77 -19.69
N ALA A 481 -17.80 2.61 -19.55
CA ALA A 481 -19.01 2.54 -20.36
C ALA A 481 -18.92 3.53 -21.52
N PHE A 482 -19.17 3.04 -22.73
CA PHE A 482 -18.98 3.78 -23.97
C PHE A 482 -20.30 4.39 -24.42
N ASP A 483 -20.44 5.70 -24.23
CA ASP A 483 -21.60 6.46 -24.71
C ASP A 483 -21.41 6.95 -26.15
N GLY A 484 -20.16 7.00 -26.63
CA GLY A 484 -19.78 7.49 -27.95
C GLY A 484 -19.97 9.00 -28.13
N ILE A 485 -19.66 9.49 -29.34
CA ILE A 485 -19.97 10.85 -29.80
C ILE A 485 -20.73 10.73 -31.13
N PRO A 486 -21.97 11.28 -31.23
CA PRO A 486 -22.76 11.19 -32.45
C PRO A 486 -22.05 11.81 -33.66
N ALA A 487 -22.23 11.20 -34.84
CA ALA A 487 -21.55 11.66 -36.07
C ALA A 487 -22.00 13.08 -36.49
N GLU A 488 -23.23 13.47 -36.17
CA GLU A 488 -23.75 14.83 -36.37
C GLU A 488 -23.02 15.87 -35.51
N ASP A 489 -22.45 15.48 -34.37
CA ASP A 489 -21.68 16.33 -33.45
C ASP A 489 -20.21 16.47 -33.83
N VAL A 490 -19.78 15.80 -34.90
CA VAL A 490 -18.42 15.87 -35.44
C VAL A 490 -18.42 16.60 -36.79
N ALA A 491 -17.36 17.35 -37.03
CA ALA A 491 -17.02 17.88 -38.34
C ALA A 491 -15.52 17.73 -38.57
N TYR A 492 -15.13 17.08 -39.68
CA TYR A 492 -13.74 16.71 -39.95
C TYR A 492 -13.38 17.01 -41.40
N TRP A 493 -12.22 17.62 -41.62
CA TRP A 493 -11.73 17.98 -42.95
C TRP A 493 -10.21 17.80 -43.10
N TYR A 494 -9.79 17.31 -44.27
CA TYR A 494 -8.41 17.41 -44.74
C TYR A 494 -8.25 18.66 -45.62
N LEU A 495 -7.21 19.45 -45.34
CA LEU A 495 -6.97 20.74 -45.97
C LEU A 495 -5.53 20.81 -46.51
N GLN A 496 -5.36 21.06 -47.81
CA GLN A 496 -4.04 21.22 -48.42
C GLN A 496 -3.32 22.46 -47.83
N PRO A 497 -2.00 22.40 -47.55
CA PRO A 497 -1.27 23.52 -46.94
C PRO A 497 -1.02 24.64 -47.96
N ARG A 498 -1.97 25.58 -48.08
CA ARG A 498 -1.92 26.74 -48.99
C ARG A 498 -2.26 28.02 -48.23
N ASN A 499 -1.82 29.17 -48.75
CA ASN A 499 -2.12 30.49 -48.18
C ASN A 499 -3.64 30.77 -48.05
N GLU A 500 -4.46 30.15 -48.91
CA GLU A 500 -5.93 30.24 -48.91
C GLU A 500 -6.58 29.52 -47.71
N THR A 501 -5.86 28.57 -47.11
CA THR A 501 -6.42 27.53 -46.24
C THR A 501 -6.98 28.03 -44.92
N PRO A 502 -6.37 28.99 -44.20
CA PRO A 502 -7.00 29.59 -43.00
C PRO A 502 -8.35 30.24 -43.32
N GLY A 503 -8.46 30.92 -44.47
CA GLY A 503 -9.72 31.51 -44.92
C GLY A 503 -10.79 30.48 -45.26
N ARG A 504 -10.40 29.32 -45.80
CA ARG A 504 -11.30 28.18 -46.03
C ARG A 504 -11.71 27.50 -44.72
N ALA A 505 -10.77 27.30 -43.79
CA ALA A 505 -10.99 26.68 -42.49
C ALA A 505 -12.02 27.46 -41.65
N ARG A 506 -11.91 28.80 -41.62
CA ARG A 506 -12.93 29.69 -41.00
C ARG A 506 -14.34 29.42 -41.52
N ARG A 507 -14.52 29.44 -42.84
CA ARG A 507 -15.85 29.22 -43.47
C ARG A 507 -16.41 27.83 -43.16
N LEU A 508 -15.56 26.80 -43.08
CA LEU A 508 -15.97 25.44 -42.71
C LEU A 508 -16.39 25.36 -41.23
N ALA A 509 -15.62 25.97 -40.33
CA ALA A 509 -15.95 26.06 -38.91
C ALA A 509 -17.27 26.82 -38.69
N GLY A 510 -17.42 28.03 -39.27
CA GLY A 510 -18.64 28.82 -39.18
C GLY A 510 -19.88 28.12 -39.76
N HIS A 511 -19.72 27.31 -40.82
CA HIS A 511 -20.81 26.48 -41.34
C HIS A 511 -21.21 25.34 -40.37
N ALA A 512 -20.24 24.65 -39.77
CA ALA A 512 -20.53 23.64 -38.75
C ALA A 512 -21.19 24.23 -37.50
N LEU A 513 -20.76 25.41 -37.05
CA LEU A 513 -21.38 26.12 -35.93
C LEU A 513 -22.82 26.51 -36.23
N ARG A 514 -23.12 27.05 -37.42
CA ARG A 514 -24.51 27.31 -37.87
C ARG A 514 -25.36 26.05 -37.89
N ARG A 515 -24.82 24.94 -38.42
CA ARG A 515 -25.49 23.62 -38.41
C ARG A 515 -25.81 23.15 -36.98
N TRP A 516 -24.99 23.53 -36.00
CA TRP A 516 -25.17 23.19 -34.58
C TRP A 516 -25.95 24.24 -33.76
N GLY A 517 -26.29 25.41 -34.34
CA GLY A 517 -26.91 26.53 -33.64
C GLY A 517 -25.98 27.23 -32.64
N LEU A 518 -24.69 27.28 -32.94
CA LEU A 518 -23.63 27.87 -32.12
C LEU A 518 -23.07 29.16 -32.74
N GLU A 519 -23.93 29.94 -33.41
CA GLU A 519 -23.54 31.19 -34.09
C GLU A 519 -22.92 32.22 -33.14
N GLU A 520 -23.31 32.23 -31.87
CA GLU A 520 -22.75 33.10 -30.82
C GLU A 520 -21.24 32.88 -30.60
N LEU A 521 -20.73 31.66 -30.87
CA LEU A 521 -19.30 31.36 -30.77
C LEU A 521 -18.52 31.72 -32.05
N ALA A 522 -19.20 31.93 -33.18
CA ALA A 522 -18.59 31.90 -34.51
C ALA A 522 -17.40 32.83 -34.69
N GLU A 523 -17.49 34.10 -34.30
CA GLU A 523 -16.38 35.06 -34.44
C GLU A 523 -15.12 34.60 -33.68
N SER A 524 -15.30 34.10 -32.45
CA SER A 524 -14.21 33.64 -31.59
C SER A 524 -13.60 32.33 -32.07
N THR A 525 -14.43 31.35 -32.48
CA THR A 525 -13.96 30.08 -33.03
C THR A 525 -13.25 30.30 -34.37
N GLU A 526 -13.80 31.11 -35.27
CA GLU A 526 -13.19 31.41 -36.57
C GLU A 526 -11.84 32.12 -36.42
N LEU A 527 -11.71 33.06 -35.47
CA LEU A 527 -10.42 33.68 -35.15
C LEU A 527 -9.39 32.62 -34.73
N MET A 528 -9.73 31.79 -33.74
CA MET A 528 -8.80 30.78 -33.22
C MET A 528 -8.46 29.67 -34.24
N VAL A 529 -9.44 29.22 -35.02
CA VAL A 529 -9.22 28.31 -36.17
C VAL A 529 -8.27 28.92 -37.19
N SER A 530 -8.43 30.21 -37.50
CA SER A 530 -7.54 30.91 -38.42
C SER A 530 -6.10 30.94 -37.91
N GLU A 531 -5.89 31.25 -36.63
CA GLU A 531 -4.55 31.28 -36.03
C GLU A 531 -3.90 29.89 -35.98
N LEU A 532 -4.64 28.85 -35.56
CA LEU A 532 -4.10 27.49 -35.51
C LEU A 532 -3.78 26.95 -36.92
N VAL A 533 -4.69 27.11 -37.89
CA VAL A 533 -4.48 26.65 -39.26
C VAL A 533 -3.38 27.46 -39.94
N THR A 534 -3.23 28.76 -39.66
CA THR A 534 -2.11 29.56 -40.18
C THR A 534 -0.76 29.04 -39.68
N ASN A 535 -0.65 28.70 -38.39
CA ASN A 535 0.57 28.10 -37.82
C ASN A 535 0.85 26.70 -38.41
N ALA A 536 -0.19 25.87 -38.58
CA ALA A 536 -0.05 24.55 -39.19
C ALA A 536 0.44 24.65 -40.65
N VAL A 537 -0.19 25.48 -41.48
CA VAL A 537 0.16 25.68 -42.90
C VAL A 537 1.60 26.20 -43.09
N GLN A 538 2.14 26.99 -42.16
CA GLN A 538 3.53 27.46 -42.21
C GLN A 538 4.58 26.36 -42.00
N HIS A 539 4.18 25.20 -41.48
CA HIS A 539 5.09 24.12 -41.08
C HIS A 539 4.77 22.76 -41.70
N ALA A 540 3.54 22.56 -42.17
CA ALA A 540 3.08 21.32 -42.78
C ALA A 540 3.63 21.10 -44.19
N LYS A 541 3.92 19.84 -44.52
CA LYS A 541 4.19 19.36 -45.89
C LYS A 541 3.06 18.48 -46.41
N LYS A 542 2.33 17.81 -45.51
CA LYS A 542 1.12 17.02 -45.79
C LYS A 542 -0.16 17.85 -45.57
N PRO A 543 -1.35 17.34 -45.96
CA PRO A 543 -2.62 17.98 -45.63
C PRO A 543 -2.78 18.17 -44.12
N VAL A 544 -3.16 19.39 -43.73
CA VAL A 544 -3.55 19.77 -42.37
C VAL A 544 -4.93 19.21 -42.08
N THR A 545 -5.14 18.66 -40.88
CA THR A 545 -6.47 18.22 -40.43
C THR A 545 -7.15 19.33 -39.63
N LEU A 546 -8.46 19.47 -39.78
CA LEU A 546 -9.31 20.30 -38.92
C LEU A 546 -10.45 19.43 -38.42
N ARG A 547 -10.57 19.28 -37.11
CA ARG A 547 -11.69 18.59 -36.44
C ARG A 547 -12.37 19.54 -35.46
N LEU A 548 -13.69 19.67 -35.57
CA LEU A 548 -14.55 20.25 -34.53
C LEU A 548 -15.42 19.14 -33.94
N VAL A 549 -15.59 19.15 -32.62
CA VAL A 549 -16.43 18.20 -31.88
C VAL A 549 -17.31 18.96 -30.89
N ARG A 550 -18.61 18.69 -30.91
CA ARG A 550 -19.60 19.25 -29.98
C ARG A 550 -19.93 18.24 -28.89
N THR A 551 -19.64 18.56 -27.64
CA THR A 551 -19.96 17.75 -26.46
C THR A 551 -20.68 18.64 -25.43
N SER A 552 -20.32 18.61 -24.14
CA SER A 552 -20.61 19.73 -23.24
C SER A 552 -19.75 20.98 -23.50
N VAL A 553 -18.68 20.84 -24.30
CA VAL A 553 -17.85 21.92 -24.82
C VAL A 553 -17.76 21.83 -26.35
N LEU A 554 -17.40 22.93 -27.01
CA LEU A 554 -16.91 22.92 -28.38
C LEU A 554 -15.40 22.72 -28.35
N ARG A 555 -14.92 21.57 -28.83
CA ARG A 555 -13.48 21.29 -28.97
C ARG A 555 -13.08 21.42 -30.44
N CYS A 556 -12.03 22.20 -30.71
CA CYS A 556 -11.44 22.35 -32.04
C CYS A 556 -9.99 21.86 -32.01
N GLU A 557 -9.62 21.04 -32.99
CA GLU A 557 -8.30 20.44 -33.13
C GLU A 557 -7.76 20.66 -34.55
N VAL A 558 -6.49 21.05 -34.64
CA VAL A 558 -5.76 21.23 -35.89
C VAL A 558 -4.51 20.36 -35.86
N GLY A 559 -4.40 19.40 -36.79
CA GLY A 559 -3.27 18.48 -36.88
C GLY A 559 -2.37 18.74 -38.09
N ASP A 560 -1.07 18.58 -37.92
CA ASP A 560 -0.08 18.71 -38.99
C ASP A 560 1.11 17.74 -38.83
N ASP A 561 1.90 17.57 -39.88
CA ASP A 561 3.05 16.65 -39.94
C ASP A 561 4.39 17.27 -39.47
N SER A 562 4.33 18.36 -38.69
CA SER A 562 5.52 19.01 -38.12
C SER A 562 5.60 18.80 -36.60
N PRO A 563 6.58 18.03 -36.08
CA PRO A 563 6.75 17.76 -34.66
C PRO A 563 7.22 18.97 -33.84
N ALA A 564 7.43 20.13 -34.48
CA ALA A 564 7.79 21.39 -33.83
C ALA A 564 6.58 21.96 -33.07
N LEU A 565 6.60 21.82 -31.73
CA LEU A 565 5.54 22.34 -30.87
C LEU A 565 5.47 23.88 -30.94
N PRO A 566 4.25 24.46 -30.96
CA PRO A 566 4.06 25.91 -31.02
C PRO A 566 4.61 26.60 -29.76
N ARG A 567 5.64 27.44 -29.91
CA ARG A 567 6.20 28.24 -28.81
C ARG A 567 5.48 29.58 -28.69
N ARG A 568 4.86 29.85 -27.53
CA ARG A 568 4.31 31.17 -27.18
C ARG A 568 5.44 32.20 -27.15
N ARG A 569 5.51 33.07 -28.16
CA ARG A 569 6.40 34.24 -28.18
C ARG A 569 5.64 35.44 -27.60
N ARG A 570 6.28 36.22 -26.72
CA ARG A 570 5.80 37.56 -26.37
C ARG A 570 6.17 38.48 -27.51
N ALA A 571 5.22 38.74 -28.40
CA ALA A 571 5.38 39.68 -29.50
C ALA A 571 5.54 41.12 -28.96
N GLY A 572 6.48 41.89 -29.49
CA GLY A 572 6.59 43.31 -29.22
C GLY A 572 5.38 44.10 -29.76
N LEU A 573 5.25 45.37 -29.34
CA LEU A 573 4.15 46.25 -29.76
C LEU A 573 4.02 46.39 -31.29
N HIS A 574 5.12 46.20 -32.03
CA HIS A 574 5.20 46.29 -33.49
C HIS A 574 5.39 44.93 -34.21
N ASP A 575 5.45 43.81 -33.49
CA ASP A 575 5.59 42.49 -34.12
C ASP A 575 4.26 41.99 -34.69
N GLU A 576 4.19 41.87 -36.02
CA GLU A 576 3.06 41.29 -36.76
C GLU A 576 2.96 39.76 -36.65
N ARG A 577 4.04 39.09 -36.21
CA ARG A 577 4.11 37.62 -36.13
C ARG A 577 4.22 37.14 -34.69
N GLY A 578 3.57 36.02 -34.37
CA GLY A 578 3.68 35.34 -33.07
C GLY A 578 2.58 35.64 -32.05
N ARG A 579 1.60 36.50 -32.37
CA ARG A 579 0.46 36.82 -31.49
C ARG A 579 -0.63 35.75 -31.43
N GLY A 580 -0.74 34.87 -32.44
CA GLY A 580 -1.87 33.93 -32.59
C GLY A 580 -2.14 33.04 -31.39
N LEU A 581 -1.10 32.45 -30.78
CA LEU A 581 -1.26 31.63 -29.57
C LEU A 581 -1.67 32.43 -28.34
N GLU A 582 -1.36 33.73 -28.30
CA GLU A 582 -1.83 34.61 -27.23
C GLU A 582 -3.30 34.99 -27.42
N LEU A 583 -3.78 35.10 -28.65
CA LEU A 583 -5.21 35.25 -28.97
C LEU A 583 -5.98 33.98 -28.57
N VAL A 584 -5.52 32.81 -28.98
CA VAL A 584 -6.10 31.51 -28.55
C VAL A 584 -6.14 31.42 -27.03
N ALA A 585 -5.04 31.74 -26.33
CA ALA A 585 -4.96 31.71 -24.87
C ALA A 585 -5.83 32.78 -24.15
N LYS A 586 -6.39 33.75 -24.88
CA LYS A 586 -7.32 34.77 -24.35
C LYS A 586 -8.79 34.47 -24.67
N CYS A 587 -9.05 33.70 -25.73
CA CYS A 587 -10.41 33.43 -26.25
C CYS A 587 -10.91 32.00 -25.96
N ALA A 588 -10.02 31.07 -25.61
CA ALA A 588 -10.37 29.70 -25.23
C ALA A 588 -10.52 29.52 -23.72
N ASP A 589 -11.41 28.62 -23.30
CA ASP A 589 -11.51 28.14 -21.92
C ASP A 589 -10.34 27.21 -21.55
N GLY A 590 -9.81 26.49 -22.53
CA GLY A 590 -8.63 25.63 -22.41
C GLY A 590 -7.98 25.44 -23.78
N TRP A 591 -6.66 25.25 -23.82
CA TRP A 591 -5.95 24.93 -25.07
C TRP A 591 -4.67 24.15 -24.78
N GLY A 592 -4.17 23.43 -25.78
CA GLY A 592 -2.96 22.64 -25.65
C GLY A 592 -2.35 22.24 -26.99
N ALA A 593 -1.19 21.58 -26.92
CA ALA A 593 -0.54 20.99 -28.09
C ALA A 593 0.09 19.65 -27.71
N THR A 594 -0.30 18.59 -28.41
CA THR A 594 0.23 17.23 -28.22
C THR A 594 1.11 16.89 -29.42
N ARG A 595 2.31 16.37 -29.18
CA ARG A 595 3.15 15.80 -30.23
C ARG A 595 2.63 14.40 -30.54
N LEU A 596 2.46 14.10 -31.83
CA LEU A 596 2.21 12.75 -32.33
C LEU A 596 3.50 12.24 -32.97
N GLY A 597 3.70 10.92 -33.09
CA GLY A 597 4.97 10.33 -33.56
C GLY A 597 5.59 11.03 -34.79
N GLY A 598 4.78 11.32 -35.81
CA GLY A 598 5.20 12.04 -37.03
C GLY A 598 4.70 13.49 -37.17
N GLY A 599 4.20 14.13 -36.11
CA GLY A 599 3.51 15.42 -36.24
C GLY A 599 3.06 16.05 -34.92
N LYS A 600 1.97 16.82 -34.95
CA LYS A 600 1.32 17.36 -33.75
C LYS A 600 -0.16 17.64 -33.98
N VAL A 601 -0.90 17.74 -32.87
CA VAL A 601 -2.24 18.33 -32.82
C VAL A 601 -2.23 19.50 -31.85
N VAL A 602 -2.69 20.67 -32.30
CA VAL A 602 -2.93 21.85 -31.46
C VAL A 602 -4.44 22.02 -31.33
N TRP A 603 -4.93 22.25 -30.12
CA TRP A 603 -6.35 22.24 -29.84
C TRP A 603 -6.77 23.36 -28.89
N PHE A 604 -8.04 23.75 -28.96
CA PHE A 604 -8.70 24.64 -28.00
C PHE A 604 -10.13 24.18 -27.70
N GLU A 605 -10.65 24.64 -26.57
CA GLU A 605 -12.00 24.37 -26.08
C GLU A 605 -12.73 25.67 -25.75
N GLN A 606 -14.04 25.67 -25.98
CA GLN A 606 -14.95 26.75 -25.61
C GLN A 606 -16.20 26.17 -24.95
N ARG A 607 -16.65 26.76 -23.85
CA ARG A 607 -17.94 26.40 -23.23
C ARG A 607 -19.08 26.71 -24.19
N LEU A 608 -20.05 25.80 -24.27
CA LEU A 608 -21.27 26.06 -25.01
C LEU A 608 -22.13 27.11 -24.28
N PRO A 609 -22.77 28.06 -24.99
CA PRO A 609 -23.67 29.02 -24.37
C PRO A 609 -24.84 28.30 -23.69
N PHE A 610 -25.18 28.74 -22.48
CA PHE A 610 -26.16 28.08 -21.63
C PHE A 610 -27.58 28.28 -22.19
N ARG A 611 -28.00 27.39 -23.10
CA ARG A 611 -29.38 27.37 -23.60
C ARG A 611 -30.33 26.99 -22.46
N LEU A 612 -30.92 28.00 -21.82
CA LEU A 612 -32.19 27.85 -21.11
C LEU A 612 -33.14 27.07 -22.03
N LYS A 613 -33.56 25.87 -21.60
CA LYS A 613 -34.63 25.14 -22.28
C LYS A 613 -35.83 26.08 -22.34
N ARG A 614 -36.24 26.50 -23.54
CA ARG A 614 -37.59 27.03 -23.74
C ARG A 614 -38.54 25.89 -23.37
N GLY A 615 -39.44 26.17 -22.43
CA GLY A 615 -40.34 25.18 -21.82
C GLY A 615 -41.42 24.67 -22.76
#